data_AF-A0A1T1GKT6-F1
#
_entry.id   AF-A0A1T1GKT6-F1
#
_cell.length_a   1.000
_cell.length_b   1.000
_cell.length_c   1.000
_cell.angle_alpha   90.00
_cell.angle_beta   90.00
_cell.angle_gamma   90.00
#
_symmetry.space_group_name_H-M   'P 1'
#
loop_
_entity.id
_entity.type
_entity.pdbx_description
1 polymer ?
#
loop_
_entity_poly.entity_id
_entity_poly.type
_entity_poly.pdbx_seq_one_letter_code
_entity_poly.pdbx_strand_id
1 'polypeptide(L)'
;VLDAYETDDYLIGQYVGSILETLDINVLTKSIHADLWTSGNYIMCQDKSGRKYWLTIYDDEDGLNDDVKSFSCYSGTIDIVSEECPPISATQAQPFEWYFNRIFSDTGITLGINEISGMTRKLEFTSENATNAE
;
A
#
# COMPACT_ATOMS: atom_id res chain seq x y z
N VAL A 1 -10.48 18.47 -10.06
CA VAL A 1 -11.94 18.25 -9.91
C VAL A 1 -12.06 17.20 -8.83
N LEU A 2 -12.70 17.51 -7.70
CA LEU A 2 -13.02 16.49 -6.69
C LEU A 2 -14.06 15.57 -7.32
N ASP A 3 -13.66 14.38 -7.70
CA ASP A 3 -14.61 13.30 -7.94
C ASP A 3 -14.99 12.78 -6.55
N ALA A 4 -16.25 12.97 -6.17
CA ALA A 4 -16.82 12.45 -4.94
C ALA A 4 -17.73 11.26 -5.26
N TYR A 5 -17.60 10.18 -4.50
CA TYR A 5 -18.49 9.03 -4.55
C TYR A 5 -19.23 8.93 -3.22
N GLU A 6 -20.55 9.12 -3.26
CA GLU A 6 -21.42 9.12 -2.08
C GLU A 6 -22.29 7.87 -2.07
N THR A 7 -22.40 7.26 -0.91
CA THR A 7 -23.32 6.15 -0.58
C THR A 7 -23.98 6.45 0.75
N ASP A 8 -24.96 5.64 1.17
CA ASP A 8 -25.62 5.79 2.47
C ASP A 8 -24.62 5.71 3.66
N ASP A 9 -23.45 5.11 3.45
CA ASP A 9 -22.42 4.81 4.46
C ASP A 9 -21.08 5.54 4.28
N TYR A 10 -20.79 6.11 3.09
CA TYR A 10 -19.46 6.63 2.74
C TYR A 10 -19.54 7.90 1.86
N LEU A 11 -18.68 8.89 2.12
CA LEU A 11 -18.43 10.03 1.24
C LEU A 11 -16.96 10.07 0.83
N ILE A 12 -16.63 9.42 -0.28
CA ILE A 12 -15.26 9.31 -0.74
C ILE A 12 -14.94 10.51 -1.63
N GLY A 13 -14.23 11.50 -1.09
CA GLY A 13 -13.57 12.53 -1.89
C GLY A 13 -12.24 12.01 -2.43
N GLN A 14 -11.84 12.46 -3.62
CA GLN A 14 -10.50 12.20 -4.14
C GLN A 14 -9.76 13.52 -4.38
N TYR A 15 -8.58 13.67 -3.75
CA TYR A 15 -7.64 14.74 -4.05
C TYR A 15 -6.32 14.14 -4.54
N VAL A 16 -6.06 14.22 -5.85
CA VAL A 16 -4.78 13.81 -6.44
C VAL A 16 -3.95 15.07 -6.64
N GLY A 17 -2.98 15.29 -5.75
CA GLY A 17 -2.22 16.53 -5.71
C GLY A 17 -0.79 16.40 -5.22
N SER A 18 -0.03 15.39 -5.66
CA SER A 18 1.44 15.39 -5.49
C SER A 18 2.15 14.39 -6.42
N ILE A 19 3.49 14.36 -6.40
CA ILE A 19 4.33 13.32 -7.05
C ILE A 19 4.06 11.94 -6.41
N LEU A 20 3.59 11.91 -5.17
CA LEU A 20 3.14 10.73 -4.46
C LEU A 20 1.63 10.53 -4.69
N GLU A 21 1.22 9.29 -4.93
CA GLU A 21 -0.20 8.95 -4.99
C GLU A 21 -0.76 9.00 -3.56
N THR A 22 -1.63 9.97 -3.31
CA THR A 22 -2.32 10.16 -2.04
C THR A 22 -3.84 10.12 -2.23
N LEU A 23 -4.56 9.73 -1.19
CA LEU A 23 -6.01 9.75 -1.14
C LEU A 23 -6.46 10.26 0.21
N ASP A 24 -7.19 11.37 0.21
CA ASP A 24 -7.88 11.88 1.39
C ASP A 24 -9.36 11.48 1.32
N ILE A 25 -9.85 10.73 2.29
CA ILE A 25 -11.20 10.15 2.31
C ILE A 25 -11.93 10.49 3.60
N ASN A 26 -13.24 10.76 3.50
CA ASN A 26 -14.13 10.93 4.64
C ASN A 26 -15.07 9.73 4.74
N VAL A 27 -15.24 9.18 5.94
CA VAL A 27 -16.14 8.04 6.17
C VAL A 27 -17.13 8.39 7.26
N LEU A 28 -18.38 7.98 7.10
CA LEU A 28 -19.39 8.18 8.11
C LEU A 28 -19.18 7.21 9.27
N THR A 29 -19.15 7.72 10.50
CA THR A 29 -18.90 6.91 11.71
C THR A 29 -20.00 5.89 11.99
N LYS A 30 -21.20 6.10 11.44
CA LYS A 30 -22.31 5.13 11.48
C LYS A 30 -22.11 3.89 10.59
N SER A 31 -21.08 3.85 9.75
CA SER A 31 -20.80 2.70 8.88
C SER A 31 -20.63 1.43 9.70
N ILE A 32 -21.20 0.31 9.25
CA ILE A 32 -21.07 -1.00 9.92
C ILE A 32 -19.64 -1.55 9.97
N HIS A 33 -18.71 -0.92 9.25
CA HIS A 33 -17.30 -1.26 9.19
C HIS A 33 -16.40 -0.10 9.64
N ALA A 34 -16.94 0.88 10.38
CA ALA A 34 -16.19 2.05 10.87
C ALA A 34 -14.91 1.65 11.64
N ASP A 35 -14.90 0.49 12.29
CA ASP A 35 -13.76 -0.08 13.01
C ASP A 35 -12.59 -0.50 12.10
N LEU A 36 -12.86 -0.78 10.82
CA LEU A 36 -11.81 -1.08 9.83
C LEU A 36 -11.15 0.19 9.28
N TRP A 37 -11.72 1.37 9.53
CA TRP A 37 -11.16 2.65 9.10
C TRP A 37 -10.30 3.25 10.22
N THR A 38 -9.06 2.76 10.29
CA THR A 38 -8.06 3.16 11.28
C THR A 38 -6.67 3.13 10.65
N SER A 39 -5.77 3.98 11.15
CA SER A 39 -4.36 3.98 10.75
C SER A 39 -3.73 2.59 10.82
N GLY A 40 -2.90 2.29 9.81
CA GLY A 40 -2.25 0.99 9.62
C GLY A 40 -3.05 0.00 8.75
N ASN A 41 -4.34 0.24 8.50
CA ASN A 41 -5.11 -0.56 7.56
C ASN A 41 -4.93 -0.10 6.11
N TYR A 42 -5.36 -0.95 5.16
CA TYR A 42 -5.19 -0.73 3.73
C TYR A 42 -6.51 -0.50 3.00
N ILE A 43 -6.47 0.38 2.00
CA ILE A 43 -7.56 0.61 1.04
C ILE A 43 -7.13 0.07 -0.32
N MET A 44 -7.99 -0.76 -0.92
CA MET A 44 -7.82 -1.18 -2.30
C MET A 44 -9.04 -0.76 -3.11
N CYS A 45 -8.82 0.09 -4.10
CA CYS A 45 -9.89 0.67 -4.91
C CYS A 45 -9.50 0.74 -6.39
N GLN A 46 -10.48 1.02 -7.24
CA GLN A 46 -10.30 1.13 -8.68
C GLN A 46 -11.00 2.40 -9.17
N ASP A 47 -10.34 3.19 -10.00
CA ASP A 47 -10.98 4.36 -10.63
C ASP A 47 -11.87 3.96 -11.82
N LYS A 48 -12.57 4.97 -12.36
CA LYS A 48 -13.45 4.82 -13.54
C LYS A 48 -12.71 4.37 -14.81
N SER A 49 -11.40 4.58 -14.88
CA SER A 49 -10.56 4.17 -16.02
C SER A 49 -10.10 2.71 -15.93
N GLY A 50 -10.32 2.07 -14.78
CA GLY A 50 -9.87 0.70 -14.51
C GLY A 50 -8.53 0.62 -13.78
N ARG A 51 -7.92 1.76 -13.42
CA ARG A 51 -6.66 1.78 -12.68
C ARG A 51 -6.93 1.39 -11.23
N LYS A 52 -6.13 0.45 -10.73
CA LYS A 52 -6.21 -0.06 -9.35
C LYS A 52 -5.22 0.68 -8.47
N TYR A 53 -5.63 0.93 -7.23
CA TYR A 53 -4.84 1.59 -6.21
C TYR A 53 -4.77 0.69 -4.98
N TRP A 54 -3.60 0.69 -4.35
CA TRP A 54 -3.37 0.13 -3.03
C TRP A 54 -2.75 1.23 -2.16
N LEU A 55 -3.46 1.59 -1.10
CA LEU A 55 -3.15 2.73 -0.24
C LEU A 55 -3.11 2.28 1.21
N THR A 56 -2.21 2.87 2.00
CA THR A 56 -2.16 2.72 3.45
C THR A 56 -2.86 3.91 4.09
N ILE A 57 -3.72 3.66 5.07
CA ILE A 57 -4.28 4.70 5.94
C ILE A 57 -3.17 5.10 6.91
N TYR A 58 -2.59 6.28 6.71
CA TYR A 58 -1.50 6.77 7.55
C TYR A 58 -2.02 7.46 8.80
N ASP A 59 -3.04 8.28 8.62
CA ASP A 59 -3.60 9.11 9.68
C ASP A 59 -5.11 9.05 9.66
N ASP A 60 -5.69 9.13 10.84
CA ASP A 60 -7.13 9.14 11.06
C ASP A 60 -7.51 10.19 12.11
N GLU A 61 -8.26 11.19 11.66
CA GLU A 61 -8.70 12.31 12.49
C GLU A 61 -10.23 12.35 12.56
N ASP A 62 -10.76 12.77 13.70
CA ASP A 62 -12.18 13.12 13.80
C ASP A 62 -12.47 14.27 12.82
N GLY A 63 -13.55 14.12 12.06
CA GLY A 63 -13.97 15.12 11.09
C GLY A 63 -14.52 16.39 11.74
N LEU A 64 -15.05 17.30 10.91
CA LEU A 64 -15.67 18.54 11.39
C LEU A 64 -16.91 18.32 12.29
N ASN A 65 -17.45 17.10 12.33
CA ASN A 65 -18.54 16.68 13.21
C ASN A 65 -18.36 15.19 13.61
N ASP A 66 -19.05 14.78 14.68
CA ASP A 66 -18.96 13.42 15.26
C ASP A 66 -19.46 12.31 14.31
N ASP A 67 -20.10 12.68 13.19
CA ASP A 67 -20.64 11.75 12.21
C ASP A 67 -19.62 11.37 11.12
N VAL A 68 -18.46 12.03 11.08
CA VAL A 68 -17.45 11.86 10.02
C VAL A 68 -16.07 11.63 10.62
N LYS A 69 -15.32 10.71 10.03
CA LYS A 69 -13.89 10.51 10.27
C LYS A 69 -13.12 10.75 8.97
N SER A 70 -12.01 11.47 9.06
CA SER A 70 -11.19 11.87 7.92
C SER A 70 -9.90 11.08 7.91
N PHE A 71 -9.47 10.62 6.75
CA PHE A 71 -8.31 9.77 6.61
C PHE A 71 -7.37 10.30 5.54
N SER A 72 -6.09 10.38 5.89
CA SER A 72 -5.02 10.67 4.95
C SER A 72 -4.33 9.37 4.56
N CYS A 73 -4.29 9.07 3.26
CA CYS A 73 -3.72 7.83 2.76
C CYS A 73 -2.61 8.13 1.73
N TYR A 74 -1.61 7.26 1.67
CA TYR A 74 -0.57 7.28 0.64
C TYR A 74 -0.40 5.90 0.00
N SER A 75 0.29 5.84 -1.14
CA SER A 75 0.57 4.58 -1.84
C SER A 75 1.17 3.53 -0.92
N GLY A 76 0.55 2.36 -0.79
CA GLY A 76 1.08 1.26 0.02
C GLY A 76 2.46 0.77 -0.42
N THR A 77 2.88 1.13 -1.64
CA THR A 77 4.25 0.90 -2.10
C THR A 77 5.28 1.67 -1.30
N ILE A 78 4.92 2.82 -0.70
CA ILE A 78 5.82 3.65 0.13
C ILE A 78 6.25 2.87 1.37
N ASP A 79 5.33 2.15 2.02
CA ASP A 79 5.68 1.31 3.17
C ASP A 79 6.73 0.26 2.80
N ILE A 80 6.60 -0.35 1.61
CA ILE A 80 7.57 -1.32 1.10
C ILE A 80 8.94 -0.66 0.86
N VAL A 81 8.98 0.52 0.23
CA VAL A 81 10.28 1.18 -0.04
C VAL A 81 10.92 1.80 1.20
N SER A 82 10.15 2.08 2.25
CA SER A 82 10.70 2.55 3.52
C SER A 82 11.22 1.43 4.43
N GLU A 83 10.91 0.17 4.13
CA GLU A 83 11.32 -0.97 4.94
C GLU A 83 12.82 -1.28 4.78
N GLU A 84 13.50 -1.56 5.89
CA GLU A 84 14.90 -1.99 5.86
C GLU A 84 14.97 -3.50 5.57
N CYS A 85 15.51 -3.88 4.40
CA CYS A 85 15.79 -5.27 4.10
C CYS A 85 17.27 -5.58 4.34
N PRO A 86 17.61 -6.56 5.21
CA PRO A 86 18.99 -7.03 5.35
C PRO A 86 19.56 -7.51 4.00
N PRO A 87 20.88 -7.38 3.77
CA PRO A 87 21.51 -7.84 2.55
C PRO A 87 21.30 -9.34 2.37
N ILE A 88 21.03 -9.75 1.13
CA ILE A 88 20.91 -11.17 0.77
C ILE A 88 21.91 -11.52 -0.32
N SER A 89 22.67 -12.59 -0.11
CA SER A 89 23.61 -13.10 -1.10
C SER A 89 23.38 -14.60 -1.30
N ALA A 90 22.96 -14.99 -2.50
CA ALA A 90 22.73 -16.39 -2.81
C ALA A 90 24.06 -17.08 -3.15
N THR A 91 24.36 -18.21 -2.50
CA THR A 91 25.58 -18.98 -2.78
C THR A 91 25.53 -19.66 -4.16
N GLN A 92 24.34 -20.01 -4.62
CA GLN A 92 24.03 -20.68 -5.89
C GLN A 92 22.82 -20.03 -6.58
N ALA A 93 22.52 -20.43 -7.82
CA ALA A 93 21.32 -19.96 -8.50
C ALA A 93 20.06 -20.43 -7.76
N GLN A 94 19.12 -19.51 -7.53
CA GLN A 94 17.86 -19.75 -6.82
C GLN A 94 16.68 -19.26 -7.67
N PRO A 95 15.47 -19.83 -7.50
CA PRO A 95 14.26 -19.33 -8.15
C PRO A 95 13.84 -17.99 -7.57
N PHE A 96 13.04 -17.22 -8.31
CA PHE A 96 12.51 -15.93 -7.85
C PHE A 96 11.82 -15.99 -6.48
N GLU A 97 11.02 -17.02 -6.25
CA GLU A 97 10.31 -17.25 -4.99
C GLU A 97 11.24 -17.29 -3.76
N TRP A 98 12.45 -17.84 -3.91
CA TRP A 98 13.41 -17.92 -2.80
C TRP A 98 13.89 -16.54 -2.35
N TYR A 99 14.04 -15.60 -3.29
CA TYR A 99 14.41 -14.21 -3.02
C TYR A 99 13.21 -13.44 -2.47
N PHE A 100 12.05 -13.57 -3.11
CA PHE A 100 10.81 -12.93 -2.66
C PHE A 100 10.51 -13.26 -1.20
N ASN A 101 10.49 -14.55 -0.84
CA ASN A 101 10.16 -14.99 0.53
C ASN A 101 11.16 -14.50 1.59
N ARG A 102 12.36 -14.05 1.20
CA ARG A 102 13.34 -13.46 2.13
C ARG A 102 13.16 -11.96 2.25
N ILE A 103 13.05 -11.27 1.12
CA ILE A 103 12.90 -9.80 1.08
C ILE A 103 11.58 -9.38 1.71
N PHE A 104 10.51 -10.14 1.50
CA PHE A 104 9.15 -9.80 1.96
C PHE A 104 8.74 -10.53 3.24
N SER A 105 9.68 -11.16 3.96
CA SER A 105 9.38 -12.17 4.99
C SER A 105 8.53 -11.68 6.17
N ASP A 106 8.59 -10.39 6.48
CA ASP A 106 7.94 -9.70 7.60
C ASP A 106 6.87 -8.70 7.14
N THR A 107 6.71 -8.49 5.84
CA THR A 107 5.74 -7.52 5.27
C THR A 107 4.29 -8.01 5.28
N GLY A 108 4.06 -9.31 5.47
CA GLY A 108 2.75 -9.94 5.28
C GLY A 108 2.32 -10.11 3.80
N ILE A 109 3.14 -9.66 2.84
CA ILE A 109 2.86 -9.79 1.40
C ILE A 109 3.24 -11.19 0.93
N THR A 110 2.31 -11.88 0.26
CA THR A 110 2.51 -13.22 -0.28
C THR A 110 2.70 -13.21 -1.80
N LEU A 111 3.57 -14.09 -2.31
CA LEU A 111 3.73 -14.27 -3.74
C LEU A 111 2.46 -14.90 -4.33
N GLY A 112 1.86 -14.21 -5.31
CA GLY A 112 0.75 -14.75 -6.10
C GLY A 112 1.25 -15.71 -7.18
N ILE A 113 1.02 -15.34 -8.45
CA ILE A 113 1.47 -16.15 -9.59
C ILE A 113 2.93 -15.81 -9.91
N ASN A 114 3.81 -16.82 -9.86
CA ASN A 114 5.19 -16.70 -10.29
C ASN A 114 5.34 -17.06 -11.79
N GLU A 115 5.25 -16.04 -12.65
CA GLU A 115 5.35 -16.20 -14.11
C GLU A 115 6.74 -16.65 -14.60
N ILE A 116 7.76 -16.55 -13.74
CA ILE A 116 9.15 -16.93 -14.04
C ILE A 116 9.63 -18.13 -13.21
N SER A 117 8.69 -18.97 -12.74
CA SER A 117 8.97 -20.13 -11.87
C SER A 117 10.01 -21.12 -12.42
N GLY A 118 10.18 -21.21 -13.75
CA GLY A 118 11.19 -22.04 -14.39
C GLY A 118 12.60 -21.44 -14.45
N MET A 119 12.80 -20.20 -14.01
CA MET A 119 14.06 -19.49 -14.13
C MET A 119 14.78 -19.37 -12.78
N THR A 120 16.09 -19.64 -12.79
CA THR A 120 16.96 -19.43 -11.63
C THR A 120 18.06 -18.43 -11.94
N ARG A 121 18.42 -17.61 -10.97
CA ARG A 121 19.55 -16.67 -11.06
C ARG A 121 20.31 -16.67 -9.73
N LYS A 122 21.61 -16.38 -9.80
CA LYS A 122 22.41 -16.04 -8.62
C LYS A 122 22.40 -14.51 -8.51
N LEU A 123 21.65 -14.00 -7.56
CA LEU A 123 21.46 -12.57 -7.31
C LEU A 123 22.01 -12.22 -5.93
N GLU A 124 22.35 -10.95 -5.79
CA GLU A 124 22.79 -10.35 -4.54
C GLU A 124 22.06 -9.01 -4.38
N PHE A 125 21.59 -8.74 -3.17
CA PHE A 125 21.02 -7.47 -2.74
C PHE A 125 21.91 -6.93 -1.63
N THR A 126 22.56 -5.79 -1.88
CA THR A 126 23.67 -5.29 -1.04
C THR A 126 23.32 -4.08 -0.19
N SER A 127 22.14 -3.46 -0.36
CA SER A 127 21.80 -2.20 0.31
C SER A 127 20.79 -2.38 1.44
N GLU A 128 21.13 -1.84 2.61
CA GLU A 128 20.21 -1.65 3.75
C GLU A 128 19.48 -0.30 3.68
N ASN A 129 19.87 0.60 2.76
CA ASN A 129 19.40 1.97 2.67
C ASN A 129 18.62 2.26 1.38
N ALA A 130 17.35 2.66 1.52
CA ALA A 130 16.50 3.14 0.42
C ALA A 130 16.95 4.49 -0.19
N THR A 131 17.93 5.17 0.42
CA THR A 131 18.47 6.48 -0.01
C THR A 131 19.32 6.44 -1.28
N ASN A 132 19.57 5.26 -1.85
CA ASN A 132 20.43 5.06 -3.03
C ASN A 132 19.67 4.79 -4.33
N ALA A 133 18.35 5.00 -4.37
CA ALA A 133 17.62 5.04 -5.63
C ALA A 133 17.91 6.38 -6.34
N GLU A 134 18.95 6.40 -7.18
CA GLU A 134 19.17 7.46 -8.19
C GLU A 134 18.06 7.48 -9.25
#